data_AF-A0A7S4D0D5-F1
#
_entry.id   AF-A0A7S4D0D5-F1
#
_cell.length_a   1.000
_cell.length_b   1.000
_cell.length_c   1.000
_cell.angle_alpha   90.00
_cell.angle_beta   90.00
_cell.angle_gamma   90.00
#
_symmetry.space_group_name_H-M   'P 1'
#
loop_
_entity.id
_entity.type
_entity.pdbx_description
1 polymer ?
#
loop_
_entity_poly.entity_id
_entity_poly.type
_entity_poly.pdbx_seq_one_letter_code
_entity_poly.pdbx_strand_id
1 'polypeptide(L)'
;MPKDPSAAPSTERAQAVVRRQGRKVTTARLRQRASTPQYFADHIRGINAATAAVMHTALAPHVDSNGYLIKDPRHDRGVALKAVLNSVPKEVSATFPDDNLKQAVLEELNVMWALHEMSGEHFDKFLQVVINNL
;
A
#
# COMPACT_ATOMS: atom_id res chain seq x y z
N MET A 1 -4.40 15.73 -3.08
CA MET A 1 -5.46 15.14 -3.91
C MET A 1 -6.75 15.81 -3.50
N PRO A 2 -7.76 15.89 -4.39
CA PRO A 2 -9.13 16.03 -3.95
C PRO A 2 -9.35 15.00 -2.84
N LYS A 3 -9.99 15.40 -1.73
CA LYS A 3 -10.43 14.41 -0.73
C LYS A 3 -11.17 13.33 -1.52
N ASP A 4 -10.90 12.06 -1.25
CA ASP A 4 -11.75 10.99 -1.78
C ASP A 4 -13.21 11.46 -1.56
N PRO A 5 -13.99 11.69 -2.64
CA PRO A 5 -15.31 12.28 -2.52
C PRO A 5 -16.21 11.49 -1.57
N SER A 6 -15.96 10.19 -1.43
CA SER A 6 -16.68 9.33 -0.50
C SER A 6 -16.30 9.56 0.97
N ALA A 7 -15.02 9.80 1.27
CA ALA A 7 -14.51 10.01 2.63
C ALA A 7 -14.45 11.48 3.06
N ALA A 8 -14.64 12.43 2.13
CA ALA A 8 -14.62 13.86 2.42
C ALA A 8 -15.65 14.27 3.49
N PRO A 9 -16.92 13.82 3.43
CA PRO A 9 -17.93 14.24 4.40
C PRO A 9 -17.70 13.68 5.81
N SER A 10 -17.22 12.44 5.95
CA SER A 10 -16.89 11.86 7.26
C SER A 10 -15.68 12.56 7.89
N THR A 11 -14.65 12.82 7.09
CA THR A 11 -13.48 13.59 7.52
C THR A 11 -13.85 15.00 7.99
N GLU A 12 -14.70 15.72 7.25
CA GLU A 12 -15.13 17.07 7.61
C GLU A 12 -15.93 17.11 8.92
N ARG A 13 -16.84 16.14 9.11
CA ARG A 13 -17.58 15.98 10.38
C ARG A 13 -16.64 15.75 11.55
N ALA A 14 -15.66 14.86 11.39
CA ALA A 14 -14.66 14.57 12.42
C ALA A 14 -13.87 15.84 12.79
N GLN A 15 -13.35 16.57 11.80
CA GLN A 15 -12.60 17.81 12.02
C GLN A 15 -13.43 18.89 12.75
N ALA A 16 -14.72 18.99 12.45
CA ALA A 16 -15.61 19.93 13.12
C ALA A 16 -15.76 19.62 14.63
N VAL A 17 -15.86 18.34 15.00
CA VAL A 17 -15.93 17.92 16.42
C VAL A 17 -14.65 18.30 17.16
N VAL A 18 -13.48 17.97 16.59
CA VAL A 18 -12.17 18.29 17.19
C VAL A 18 -11.99 19.80 17.38
N ARG A 19 -12.37 20.62 16.39
CA ARG A 19 -12.29 22.08 16.48
C ARG A 19 -13.23 22.66 17.55
N ARG A 20 -14.44 22.10 17.71
CA ARG A 20 -15.39 22.54 18.75
C ARG A 20 -14.87 22.31 20.17
N GLN A 21 -13.98 21.36 20.36
CA GLN A 21 -13.27 21.12 21.63
C GLN A 21 -12.04 22.04 21.82
N GLY A 22 -11.83 23.05 20.96
CA GLY A 22 -10.71 23.98 21.05
C GLY A 22 -9.36 23.40 20.60
N ARG A 23 -9.36 22.19 20.02
CA ARG A 23 -8.14 21.52 19.56
C ARG A 23 -7.79 21.93 18.12
N LYS A 24 -6.49 22.02 17.83
CA LYS A 24 -5.98 22.29 16.48
C LYS A 24 -6.09 21.04 15.61
N VAL A 25 -6.53 21.21 14.37
CA VAL A 25 -6.59 20.14 13.36
C VAL A 25 -5.51 20.39 12.33
N THR A 26 -4.64 19.40 12.13
CA THR A 26 -3.67 19.37 11.03
C THR A 26 -4.07 18.28 10.04
N THR A 27 -3.86 18.54 8.75
CA THR A 27 -4.09 17.56 7.68
C THR A 27 -2.76 17.01 7.19
N ALA A 28 -2.57 15.69 7.28
CA ALA A 28 -1.48 14.99 6.62
C ALA A 28 -1.98 14.43 5.28
N ARG A 29 -1.13 14.48 4.25
CA ARG A 29 -1.42 13.85 2.97
C ARG A 29 -0.91 12.42 3.00
N LEU A 30 -1.82 11.45 2.97
CA LEU A 30 -1.44 10.07 2.67
C LEU A 30 -1.03 10.00 1.20
N ARG A 31 0.22 9.62 0.94
CA ARG A 31 0.63 9.23 -0.42
C ARG A 31 0.16 7.80 -0.62
N GLN A 32 -0.85 7.64 -1.47
CA GLN A 32 -1.27 6.35 -1.98
C GLN A 32 -0.08 5.65 -2.64
N ARG A 33 0.19 4.40 -2.25
CA ARG A 33 1.20 3.53 -2.87
C ARG A 33 0.51 2.44 -3.67
N ALA A 34 -0.10 2.86 -4.78
CA ALA A 34 -0.59 1.92 -5.77
C ALA A 34 0.59 1.22 -6.46
N SER A 35 0.39 -0.04 -6.82
CA SER A 35 1.27 -0.76 -7.73
C SER A 35 1.34 0.00 -9.05
N THR A 36 2.56 0.33 -9.48
CA THR A 36 2.87 0.92 -10.78
C THR A 36 3.99 0.10 -11.44
N PRO A 37 4.20 0.23 -12.75
CA PRO A 37 5.32 -0.42 -13.43
C PRO A 37 6.70 -0.10 -12.82
N GLN A 38 6.83 1.05 -12.13
CA GLN A 38 8.08 1.50 -11.53
C GLN A 38 8.20 1.15 -10.04
N TYR A 39 7.11 0.71 -9.40
CA TYR A 39 6.98 0.58 -7.95
C TYR A 39 8.16 -0.15 -7.29
N PHE A 40 8.49 -1.35 -7.77
CA PHE A 40 9.57 -2.13 -7.18
C PHE A 40 10.96 -1.54 -7.42
N ALA A 41 11.19 -0.83 -8.52
CA ALA A 41 12.46 -0.16 -8.78
C ALA A 41 12.67 1.07 -7.89
N ASP A 42 11.58 1.76 -7.50
CA ASP A 42 11.63 2.91 -6.60
C ASP A 42 11.86 2.50 -5.14
N HIS A 43 11.54 1.25 -4.78
CA HIS A 43 11.51 0.79 -3.39
C HIS A 43 12.52 -0.31 -3.07
N ILE A 44 12.94 -1.11 -4.04
CA ILE A 44 13.89 -2.21 -3.85
C ILE A 44 15.18 -1.89 -4.60
N ARG A 45 16.25 -1.62 -3.84
CA ARG A 45 17.58 -1.37 -4.40
C ARG A 45 18.04 -2.58 -5.21
N GLY A 46 18.50 -2.34 -6.45
CA GLY A 46 18.97 -3.38 -7.36
C GLY A 46 17.92 -3.86 -8.36
N ILE A 47 16.64 -3.50 -8.17
CA ILE A 47 15.60 -3.70 -9.19
C ILE A 47 15.64 -2.53 -10.16
N ASN A 48 15.81 -2.82 -11.45
CA ASN A 48 15.73 -1.82 -12.51
C ASN A 48 14.28 -1.68 -13.03
N ALA A 49 14.02 -0.63 -13.81
CA ALA A 49 12.68 -0.34 -14.33
C ALA A 49 12.08 -1.48 -15.17
N ALA A 50 12.91 -2.18 -15.96
CA ALA A 50 12.42 -3.29 -16.78
C ALA A 50 11.98 -4.48 -15.92
N THR A 51 12.76 -4.84 -14.90
CA THR A 51 12.38 -5.88 -13.94
C THR A 51 11.16 -5.47 -13.13
N ALA A 52 11.08 -4.21 -12.68
CA ALA A 52 9.91 -3.71 -11.97
C ALA A 52 8.62 -3.80 -12.80
N ALA A 53 8.70 -3.52 -14.11
CA ALA A 53 7.55 -3.65 -15.00
C ALA A 53 7.07 -5.11 -15.10
N VAL A 54 8.00 -6.07 -15.19
CA VAL A 54 7.68 -7.52 -15.19
C VAL A 54 7.05 -7.95 -13.86
N MET A 55 7.60 -7.48 -12.74
CA MET A 55 7.05 -7.72 -11.40
C MET A 55 5.63 -7.14 -11.27
N HIS A 56 5.39 -5.94 -11.80
CA HIS A 56 4.09 -5.29 -11.82
C HIS A 56 3.06 -6.09 -12.64
N THR A 57 3.43 -6.56 -13.84
CA THR A 57 2.56 -7.41 -14.66
C THR A 57 2.20 -8.71 -13.93
N ALA A 58 3.15 -9.33 -13.23
CA ALA A 58 2.88 -10.53 -12.43
C ALA A 58 1.98 -10.25 -11.22
N LEU A 59 2.04 -9.04 -10.66
CA LEU A 59 1.22 -8.62 -9.52
C LEU A 59 -0.20 -8.20 -9.94
N ALA A 60 -0.43 -7.83 -11.20
CA ALA A 60 -1.71 -7.32 -11.71
C ALA A 60 -2.97 -8.13 -11.32
N PRO A 61 -2.95 -9.48 -11.33
CA PRO A 61 -4.12 -10.28 -10.91
C PRO A 61 -4.43 -10.22 -9.39
N HIS A 62 -3.54 -9.62 -8.61
CA HIS A 62 -3.62 -9.54 -7.14
C HIS A 62 -3.87 -8.12 -6.64
N VAL A 63 -4.14 -7.17 -7.55
CA VAL A 63 -4.46 -5.79 -7.20
C VAL A 63 -5.83 -5.37 -7.72
N ASP A 64 -6.46 -4.41 -7.06
CA ASP A 64 -7.74 -3.83 -7.45
C ASP A 64 -7.57 -2.82 -8.62
N SER A 65 -8.67 -2.21 -9.05
CA SER A 65 -8.65 -1.19 -10.12
C SER A 65 -7.84 0.06 -9.77
N ASN A 66 -7.50 0.27 -8.50
CA ASN A 66 -6.69 1.38 -8.02
C ASN A 66 -5.22 0.97 -7.80
N GLY A 67 -4.86 -0.28 -8.09
CA GLY A 67 -3.50 -0.81 -7.95
C GLY A 67 -3.13 -1.27 -6.54
N TYR A 68 -4.10 -1.49 -5.65
CA TYR A 68 -3.85 -1.97 -4.29
C TYR A 68 -4.02 -3.48 -4.15
N LEU A 69 -3.24 -4.11 -3.27
CA LEU A 69 -3.40 -5.53 -2.97
C LEU A 69 -4.78 -5.85 -2.40
N ILE A 70 -5.49 -6.76 -3.05
CA ILE A 70 -6.84 -7.20 -2.65
C ILE A 70 -6.84 -8.18 -1.46
N LYS A 71 -5.69 -8.75 -1.11
CA LYS A 71 -5.54 -9.74 -0.04
C LYS A 71 -4.26 -9.48 0.74
N ASP A 72 -4.32 -9.76 2.04
CA ASP A 72 -3.14 -9.76 2.91
C ASP A 72 -2.13 -10.81 2.42
N PRO A 73 -0.90 -10.41 2.05
CA PRO A 73 0.13 -11.32 1.54
C PRO A 73 0.62 -12.34 2.59
N ARG A 74 0.26 -12.17 3.87
CA ARG A 74 0.52 -13.14 4.94
C ARG A 74 -0.54 -14.25 4.97
N HIS A 75 -1.75 -13.94 4.55
CA HIS A 75 -2.90 -14.86 4.59
C HIS A 75 -3.20 -15.52 3.24
N ASP A 76 -2.69 -14.99 2.13
CA ASP A 76 -2.85 -15.56 0.79
C ASP A 76 -1.95 -16.78 0.50
N ARG A 77 -1.24 -17.31 1.51
CA ARG A 77 -0.22 -18.37 1.38
C ARG A 77 0.97 -17.98 0.48
N GLY A 78 1.24 -16.68 0.39
CA GLY A 78 2.30 -16.09 -0.40
C GLY A 78 2.05 -16.21 -1.89
N VAL A 79 0.80 -16.21 -2.36
CA VAL A 79 0.49 -16.35 -3.79
C VAL A 79 0.98 -15.14 -4.57
N ALA A 80 0.66 -13.91 -4.13
CA ALA A 80 1.16 -12.69 -4.75
C ALA A 80 2.69 -12.60 -4.67
N LEU A 81 3.27 -12.98 -3.52
CA LEU A 81 4.71 -13.04 -3.33
C LEU A 81 5.38 -14.00 -4.32
N LYS A 82 4.85 -15.23 -4.46
CA LYS A 82 5.36 -16.22 -5.41
C LYS A 82 5.22 -15.76 -6.85
N ALA A 83 4.09 -15.13 -7.21
CA ALA A 83 3.87 -14.60 -8.55
C ALA A 83 4.95 -13.57 -8.92
N VAL A 84 5.21 -12.62 -8.01
CA VAL A 84 6.26 -11.60 -8.20
C VAL A 84 7.65 -12.24 -8.25
N LEU A 85 8.00 -13.12 -7.31
CA LEU A 85 9.33 -13.72 -7.27
C LEU A 85 9.62 -14.62 -8.47
N ASN A 86 8.62 -15.36 -8.96
CA ASN A 86 8.77 -16.22 -10.13
C ASN A 86 8.89 -15.43 -11.44
N SER A 87 8.51 -14.15 -11.46
CA SER A 87 8.64 -13.30 -12.64
C SER A 87 10.01 -12.60 -12.73
N VAL A 88 10.79 -12.58 -11.65
CA VAL A 88 12.12 -11.97 -11.64
C VAL A 88 13.10 -12.85 -12.42
N PRO A 89 13.83 -12.30 -13.42
CA PRO A 89 14.88 -13.03 -14.12
C PRO A 89 15.93 -13.59 -13.17
N LYS A 90 16.43 -14.80 -13.43
CA LYS A 90 17.38 -15.48 -12.54
C LYS A 90 18.68 -14.71 -12.35
N GLU A 91 19.10 -13.97 -13.36
CA GLU A 91 20.30 -13.13 -13.35
C GLU A 91 20.14 -11.98 -12.35
N VAL A 92 18.94 -11.40 -12.28
CA VAL A 92 18.61 -10.37 -11.30
C VAL A 92 18.54 -10.98 -9.92
N SER A 93 17.86 -12.12 -9.75
CA SER A 93 17.79 -12.85 -8.49
C SER A 93 19.17 -13.26 -7.95
N ALA A 94 20.12 -13.60 -8.82
CA ALA A 94 21.50 -13.97 -8.44
C ALA A 94 22.34 -12.78 -7.94
N THR A 95 21.95 -11.54 -8.23
CA THR A 95 22.63 -10.34 -7.73
C THR A 95 22.17 -9.90 -6.34
N PHE A 96 21.12 -10.53 -5.79
CA PHE A 96 20.71 -10.31 -4.41
C PHE A 96 21.49 -11.27 -3.49
N PRO A 97 22.10 -10.78 -2.41
CA PRO A 97 22.64 -11.66 -1.38
C PRO A 97 21.48 -12.51 -0.81
N ASP A 98 21.74 -13.78 -0.49
CA ASP A 98 20.75 -14.81 -0.09
C ASP A 98 19.50 -14.29 0.64
N ASP A 99 18.32 -14.79 0.24
CA ASP A 99 16.96 -14.48 0.74
C ASP A 99 16.50 -13.01 0.80
N ASN A 100 17.37 -12.02 0.53
CA ASN A 100 17.04 -10.60 0.69
C ASN A 100 15.97 -10.10 -0.29
N LEU A 101 15.93 -10.62 -1.52
CA LEU A 101 14.92 -10.20 -2.49
C LEU A 101 13.51 -10.63 -2.06
N LYS A 102 13.37 -11.87 -1.58
CA LYS A 102 12.09 -12.39 -1.09
C LYS A 102 11.57 -11.54 0.07
N GLN A 103 12.45 -11.21 1.02
CA GLN A 103 12.09 -10.38 2.16
C GLN A 103 11.70 -8.96 1.72
N ALA A 104 12.48 -8.33 0.83
CA ALA A 104 12.19 -6.99 0.33
C ALA A 104 10.86 -6.92 -0.43
N VAL A 105 10.58 -7.92 -1.29
CA VAL A 105 9.28 -7.99 -2.00
C VAL A 105 8.14 -8.19 -1.00
N LEU A 106 8.30 -9.08 -0.01
CA LEU A 106 7.26 -9.30 0.99
C LEU A 106 6.98 -8.04 1.82
N GLU A 107 8.01 -7.30 2.23
CA GLU A 107 7.86 -6.02 2.93
C GLU A 107 7.06 -5.01 2.10
N GLU A 108 7.39 -4.88 0.83
CA GLU A 108 6.68 -3.96 -0.05
C GLU A 108 5.22 -4.37 -0.32
N LEU A 109 4.93 -5.68 -0.43
CA LEU A 109 3.55 -6.17 -0.49
C LEU A 109 2.80 -5.89 0.82
N ASN A 110 3.43 -6.07 1.97
CA ASN A 110 2.81 -5.74 3.26
C ASN A 110 2.46 -4.24 3.35
N VAL A 111 3.34 -3.36 2.89
CA VAL A 111 3.10 -1.91 2.86
C VAL A 111 1.94 -1.57 1.92
N MET A 112 1.90 -2.16 0.73
CA MET A 112 0.82 -1.94 -0.25
C MET A 112 -0.54 -2.39 0.30
N TRP A 113 -0.60 -3.55 0.96
CA TRP A 113 -1.83 -4.02 1.61
C TRP A 113 -2.22 -3.15 2.81
N ALA A 114 -1.29 -2.79 3.70
CA ALA A 114 -1.60 -1.93 4.85
C ALA A 114 -2.18 -0.57 4.41
N LEU A 115 -1.68 -0.01 3.29
CA LEU A 115 -2.21 1.24 2.75
C LEU A 115 -3.60 1.08 2.13
N HIS A 116 -3.91 -0.07 1.52
CA HIS A 116 -5.27 -0.41 1.11
C HIS A 116 -6.23 -0.37 2.30
N GLU A 117 -5.90 -1.08 3.38
CA GLU A 117 -6.74 -1.18 4.58
C GLU A 117 -6.92 0.16 5.29
N MET A 118 -5.85 0.96 5.36
CA MET A 118 -5.88 2.29 5.97
C MET A 118 -6.66 3.31 5.14
N SER A 119 -6.73 3.14 3.82
CA SER A 119 -7.39 4.10 2.92
C SER A 119 -8.83 3.73 2.55
N GLY A 120 -9.19 2.44 2.59
CA GLY A 120 -10.51 1.95 2.17
C GLY A 120 -11.42 1.49 3.32
N GLU A 121 -11.06 0.39 4.01
CA GLU A 121 -12.05 -0.38 4.77
C GLU A 121 -12.31 0.09 6.21
N HIS A 122 -11.34 0.76 6.84
CA HIS A 122 -11.43 1.07 8.27
C HIS A 122 -11.27 2.55 8.61
N PHE A 123 -11.15 3.42 7.61
CA PHE A 123 -10.93 4.85 7.81
C PHE A 123 -12.01 5.49 8.70
N ASP A 124 -13.30 5.18 8.45
CA ASP A 124 -14.40 5.70 9.26
C ASP A 124 -14.42 5.14 10.69
N LYS A 125 -14.04 3.86 10.88
CA LYS A 125 -13.90 3.26 12.22
C LYS A 125 -12.75 3.88 12.99
N PHE A 126 -11.61 4.14 12.34
CA PHE A 126 -10.49 4.86 12.92
C PHE A 126 -10.89 6.28 13.33
N LEU A 127 -11.62 7.00 12.48
CA LEU A 127 -12.14 8.32 12.81
C LEU A 127 -13.08 8.28 14.02
N GLN A 128 -13.98 7.29 14.11
CA GLN A 128 -14.88 7.14 15.26
C GLN A 128 -14.12 6.86 16.56
N VAL A 129 -13.10 6.01 16.55
CA VAL A 129 -12.25 5.76 17.72
C VAL A 129 -11.56 7.05 18.17
N VAL A 130 -11.02 7.84 17.23
CA VAL A 130 -10.40 9.12 17.57
C VAL A 130 -11.42 10.08 18.18
N ILE A 131 -12.60 10.24 17.58
CA ILE A 131 -13.65 11.13 18.08
C ILE A 131 -14.14 10.70 19.48
N ASN A 132 -14.35 9.41 19.70
CA ASN A 132 -14.92 8.89 20.95
C ASN A 132 -13.93 8.95 22.14
N ASN A 133 -12.62 9.08 21.86
CA ASN A 133 -11.58 9.18 22.89
C ASN A 133 -11.06 10.62 23.09
N LEU A 134 -11.74 11.63 22.54
CA LEU A 134 -11.35 13.06 22.60
C LEU A 134 -12.18 13.90 23.55
#